data_AF-A0A659UIR1-F1
#
_entry.id   AF-A0A659UIR1-F1
#
_cell.length_a   1.000
_cell.length_b   1.000
_cell.length_c   1.000
_cell.angle_alpha   90.00
_cell.angle_beta   90.00
_cell.angle_gamma   90.00
#
_symmetry.space_group_name_H-M   'P 1'
#
loop_
_entity.id
_entity.type
_entity.pdbx_description
1 polymer ?
#
loop_
_entity_poly.entity_id
_entity_poly.type
_entity_poly.pdbx_seq_one_letter_code
_entity_poly.pdbx_strand_id
1 'polypeptide(L)'
;ETSSGILNPVAEISEAVYANGRKLLVDSMSAFGAIPLNVNDIRYEAMVSSANKCIEGVPGFGFVIARKSELEAAKGRSHSLSLDVHAQWAHMNKTGQWRYTPPTHVVAAFLEA
;
A
#
# COMPACT_ATOMS: atom_id res chain seq x y z
N GLU A 1 -4.61 -13.07 -6.44
CA GLU A 1 -3.27 -13.61 -6.69
C GLU A 1 -3.11 -13.83 -8.18
N THR A 2 -2.01 -13.39 -8.77
CA THR A 2 -1.90 -13.25 -10.25
C THR A 2 -1.42 -14.52 -10.95
N SER A 3 -0.71 -15.41 -10.26
CA SER A 3 -0.15 -16.63 -10.84
C SER A 3 -1.22 -17.65 -11.22
N SER A 4 -2.29 -17.72 -10.42
CA SER A 4 -3.43 -18.62 -10.64
C SER A 4 -4.73 -17.90 -11.00
N GLY A 5 -4.78 -16.58 -10.86
CA GLY A 5 -5.99 -15.77 -11.08
C GLY A 5 -7.02 -15.84 -9.94
N ILE A 6 -6.66 -16.45 -8.80
CA ILE A 6 -7.58 -16.60 -7.66
C ILE A 6 -7.82 -15.25 -6.97
N LEU A 7 -9.10 -14.92 -6.74
CA LEU A 7 -9.51 -13.86 -5.85
C LEU A 7 -9.75 -14.43 -4.45
N ASN A 8 -8.90 -14.06 -3.48
CA ASN A 8 -9.02 -14.52 -2.11
C ASN A 8 -10.22 -13.83 -1.41
N PRO A 9 -10.94 -14.52 -0.51
CA PRO A 9 -12.05 -13.93 0.25
C PRO A 9 -11.53 -13.04 1.39
N VAL A 10 -11.08 -11.83 1.07
CA VAL A 10 -10.39 -10.93 2.03
C VAL A 10 -11.24 -10.59 3.25
N ALA A 11 -12.57 -10.49 3.11
CA ALA A 11 -13.47 -10.23 4.25
C ALA A 11 -13.43 -11.36 5.28
N GLU A 12 -13.55 -12.62 4.85
CA GLU A 12 -13.48 -13.79 5.73
C GLU A 12 -12.10 -13.93 6.39
N ILE A 13 -11.04 -13.64 5.62
CA ILE A 13 -9.66 -13.61 6.13
C ILE A 13 -9.49 -12.52 7.20
N SER A 14 -10.05 -11.33 6.98
CA SER A 14 -10.08 -10.24 7.96
C SER A 14 -10.69 -10.71 9.27
N GLU A 15 -11.90 -11.26 9.24
CA GLU A 15 -12.58 -11.74 10.45
C GLU A 15 -11.74 -12.79 11.20
N ALA A 16 -11.17 -13.76 10.49
CA ALA A 16 -10.32 -14.78 11.10
C ALA A 16 -9.04 -14.20 11.74
N VAL A 17 -8.39 -13.24 11.08
CA VAL A 17 -7.18 -12.58 11.57
C VAL A 17 -7.46 -11.78 12.84
N TYR A 18 -8.55 -11.02 12.86
CA TYR A 18 -8.91 -10.20 14.02
C TYR A 18 -9.50 -11.01 15.18
N ALA A 19 -10.21 -12.12 14.90
CA ALA A 19 -10.61 -13.08 15.93
C ALA A 19 -9.41 -13.65 16.71
N ASN A 20 -8.22 -13.66 16.09
CA ASN A 20 -6.97 -14.08 16.70
C ASN A 20 -6.12 -12.91 17.25
N GLY A 21 -6.67 -11.70 17.31
CA GLY A 21 -5.97 -10.52 17.82
C GLY A 21 -4.76 -10.10 16.97
N ARG A 22 -4.76 -10.45 15.68
CA ARG A 22 -3.69 -10.11 14.73
C ARG A 22 -4.13 -8.95 13.83
N LYS A 23 -3.14 -8.35 13.17
CA LYS A 23 -3.31 -7.26 12.20
C LYS A 23 -3.24 -7.82 10.78
N LEU A 24 -4.06 -7.30 9.88
CA LEU A 24 -4.08 -7.70 8.48
C LEU A 24 -3.38 -6.66 7.59
N LEU A 25 -2.47 -7.12 6.74
CA LEU A 25 -1.89 -6.36 5.64
C LEU A 25 -2.32 -7.03 4.33
N VAL A 26 -2.76 -6.23 3.35
CA VAL A 26 -3.30 -6.74 2.09
C VAL A 26 -2.35 -6.40 0.94
N ASP A 27 -1.85 -7.41 0.25
CA ASP A 27 -1.25 -7.22 -1.07
C ASP A 27 -2.38 -7.10 -2.12
N SER A 28 -2.55 -5.89 -2.67
CA SER A 28 -3.54 -5.57 -3.70
C SER A 28 -2.85 -5.11 -5.00
N MET A 29 -1.67 -5.66 -5.29
CA MET A 29 -0.89 -5.32 -6.49
C MET A 29 -1.69 -5.51 -7.77
N SER A 30 -2.42 -6.62 -7.93
CA SER A 30 -3.19 -6.94 -9.14
C SER A 30 -4.69 -6.77 -9.00
N ALA A 31 -5.16 -6.03 -7.98
CA ALA A 31 -6.60 -5.85 -7.72
C ALA A 31 -7.00 -4.38 -7.47
N PHE A 32 -6.15 -3.57 -6.83
CA PHE A 32 -6.44 -2.16 -6.55
C PHE A 32 -6.64 -1.37 -7.85
N GLY A 33 -7.78 -0.69 -7.97
CA GLY A 33 -8.23 0.00 -9.17
C GLY A 33 -9.33 -0.75 -9.94
N ALA A 34 -9.39 -2.08 -9.82
CA ALA A 34 -10.39 -2.91 -10.50
C ALA A 34 -11.40 -3.57 -9.53
N ILE A 35 -10.98 -3.94 -8.32
CA ILE A 35 -11.80 -4.67 -7.34
C ILE A 35 -11.99 -3.82 -6.07
N PRO A 36 -13.23 -3.69 -5.54
CA PRO A 36 -13.47 -2.96 -4.30
C PRO A 36 -12.71 -3.54 -3.11
N LEU A 37 -12.00 -2.68 -2.39
CA LEU A 37 -11.38 -2.97 -1.10
C LEU A 37 -11.58 -1.72 -0.23
N ASN A 38 -12.69 -1.69 0.52
CA ASN A 38 -13.09 -0.53 1.30
C ASN A 38 -12.73 -0.70 2.77
N VAL A 39 -12.03 0.28 3.34
CA VAL A 39 -11.63 0.32 4.77
C VAL A 39 -12.81 0.34 5.74
N ASN A 40 -13.99 0.76 5.28
CA ASN A 40 -15.22 0.79 6.08
C ASN A 40 -15.91 -0.58 6.14
N ASP A 41 -15.68 -1.43 5.14
CA ASP A 41 -16.37 -2.72 5.00
C ASP A 41 -15.47 -3.88 5.44
N ILE A 42 -14.16 -3.77 5.21
CA ILE A 42 -13.18 -4.80 5.51
C ILE A 42 -12.11 -4.19 6.41
N ARG A 43 -11.86 -4.82 7.55
CA ARG A 43 -10.84 -4.37 8.49
C ARG A 43 -9.46 -4.80 7.97
N TYR A 44 -8.56 -3.84 7.82
CA TYR A 44 -7.13 -4.05 7.58
C TYR A 44 -6.34 -2.80 8.01
N GLU A 45 -5.03 -2.97 8.17
CA GLU A 45 -4.14 -1.91 8.64
C GLU A 45 -3.46 -1.17 7.49
N ALA A 46 -3.10 -1.89 6.43
CA ALA A 46 -2.55 -1.32 5.21
C ALA A 46 -2.81 -2.21 4.00
N MET A 47 -2.79 -1.59 2.83
CA MET A 47 -2.70 -2.26 1.54
C MET A 47 -1.48 -1.78 0.76
N VAL A 48 -0.96 -2.63 -0.12
CA VAL A 48 0.10 -2.33 -1.08
C VAL A 48 -0.41 -2.47 -2.52
N SER A 49 0.01 -1.57 -3.41
CA SER A 49 -0.18 -1.71 -4.85
C SER A 49 0.93 -0.99 -5.65
N SER A 50 0.84 -1.00 -6.99
CA SER A 50 1.78 -0.32 -7.88
C SER A 50 1.10 0.50 -8.96
N ALA A 51 1.88 1.41 -9.55
CA ALA A 51 1.39 2.35 -10.56
C ALA A 51 0.91 1.69 -11.86
N ASN A 52 1.36 0.47 -12.16
CA ASN A 52 1.33 -0.12 -13.50
C ASN A 52 0.48 -1.39 -13.61
N LYS A 53 -0.53 -1.50 -12.75
CA LYS A 53 -1.45 -2.63 -12.71
C LYS A 53 -2.83 -2.15 -13.14
N CYS A 54 -3.85 -2.33 -12.32
CA CYS A 54 -5.21 -1.97 -12.71
C CYS A 54 -5.47 -0.46 -12.77
N ILE A 55 -4.54 0.37 -12.31
CA ILE A 55 -4.57 1.83 -12.55
C ILE A 55 -4.00 2.19 -13.93
N GLU A 56 -3.46 1.24 -14.69
CA GLU A 56 -3.02 1.45 -16.09
C GLU A 56 -1.92 2.51 -16.32
N GLY A 57 -1.21 2.92 -15.26
CA GLY A 57 0.01 3.72 -15.38
C GLY A 57 1.23 2.92 -15.86
N VAL A 58 2.42 3.53 -15.78
CA VAL A 58 3.69 2.90 -16.20
C VAL A 58 4.52 2.44 -14.98
N PRO A 59 5.38 1.40 -15.12
CA PRO A 59 6.13 0.87 -13.97
C PRO A 59 7.17 1.87 -13.46
N GLY A 60 7.34 1.94 -12.14
CA GLY A 60 8.43 2.72 -11.53
C GLY A 60 8.29 2.99 -10.04
N PHE A 61 7.08 2.92 -9.47
CA PHE A 61 6.91 2.96 -8.01
C PHE A 61 5.76 2.07 -7.53
N GLY A 62 5.92 1.59 -6.29
CA GLY A 62 4.84 1.03 -5.48
C GLY A 62 4.37 2.04 -4.45
N PHE A 63 3.16 1.85 -3.93
CA PHE A 63 2.61 2.70 -2.89
C PHE A 63 1.87 1.87 -1.82
N VAL A 64 1.80 2.46 -0.64
CA VAL A 64 1.11 1.90 0.53
C VAL A 64 0.00 2.87 0.94
N ILE A 65 -1.20 2.35 1.14
CA ILE A 65 -2.29 3.08 1.79
C ILE A 65 -2.49 2.41 3.15
N ALA A 66 -2.22 3.15 4.21
CA ALA A 66 -2.20 2.62 5.57
C ALA A 66 -2.92 3.54 6.56
N ARG A 67 -3.39 2.97 7.66
CA ARG A 67 -3.89 3.75 8.79
C ARG A 67 -2.76 4.60 9.37
N LYS A 68 -3.04 5.87 9.68
CA LYS A 68 -2.04 6.80 10.22
C LYS A 68 -1.43 6.29 11.54
N SER A 69 -2.25 5.74 12.43
CA SER A 69 -1.80 5.14 13.69
C SER A 69 -0.77 4.02 13.49
N GLU A 70 -0.90 3.25 12.40
CA GLU A 70 0.01 2.15 12.08
C GLU A 70 1.33 2.66 11.50
N LEU A 71 1.28 3.72 10.69
CA LEU A 71 2.48 4.42 10.22
C LEU A 71 3.26 5.02 11.39
N GLU A 72 2.58 5.72 12.30
CA GLU A 72 3.19 6.30 13.51
C GLU A 72 3.83 5.23 14.40
N ALA A 73 3.11 4.11 14.64
CA ALA A 73 3.62 2.99 15.41
C ALA A 73 4.80 2.25 14.73
N ALA A 74 5.00 2.45 13.42
CA ALA A 74 6.09 1.85 12.67
C ALA A 74 7.44 2.58 12.82
N LYS A 75 7.47 3.72 13.51
CA LYS A 75 8.69 4.50 13.73
C LYS A 75 9.82 3.65 14.34
N GLY A 76 10.98 3.67 13.67
CA GLY A 76 12.19 2.97 14.14
C GLY A 76 12.14 1.45 14.00
N ARG A 77 11.13 0.88 13.31
CA ARG A 77 11.03 -0.57 13.11
C ARG A 77 11.77 -1.08 11.86
N SER A 78 12.00 -0.22 10.87
CA SER A 78 12.69 -0.63 9.64
C SER A 78 14.20 -0.72 9.87
N HIS A 79 14.78 -1.85 9.49
CA HIS A 79 16.24 -2.01 9.40
C HIS A 79 16.79 -1.52 8.05
N SER A 80 15.92 -1.20 7.09
CA SER A 80 16.30 -0.67 5.78
C SER A 80 16.10 0.84 5.76
N LEU A 81 17.15 1.57 5.37
CA LEU A 81 17.06 3.00 5.16
C LEU A 81 16.09 3.33 4.01
N SER A 82 16.25 2.65 2.87
CA SER A 82 15.49 2.91 1.65
C SER A 82 14.03 2.45 1.74
N LEU A 83 13.77 1.33 2.43
CA LEU A 83 12.43 0.73 2.52
C LEU A 83 11.69 1.10 3.82
N ASP A 84 12.16 2.10 4.57
CA ASP A 84 11.45 2.62 5.73
C ASP A 84 10.22 3.45 5.31
N VAL A 85 9.05 2.82 5.37
CA VAL A 85 7.75 3.44 5.04
C VAL A 85 7.40 4.58 6.00
N HIS A 86 7.67 4.43 7.31
CA HIS A 86 7.40 5.51 8.27
C HIS A 86 8.29 6.72 7.97
N ALA A 87 9.59 6.53 7.75
CA ALA A 87 10.50 7.64 7.46
C ALA A 87 10.15 8.33 6.13
N GLN A 88 9.76 7.58 5.10
CA GLN A 88 9.29 8.14 3.84
C GLN A 88 8.03 8.97 4.02
N TRP A 89 7.01 8.42 4.69
CA TRP A 89 5.75 9.11 4.99
C TRP A 89 5.97 10.37 5.84
N ALA A 90 6.75 10.27 6.92
CA ALA A 90 7.02 11.39 7.81
C ALA A 90 7.77 12.53 7.07
N HIS A 91 8.72 12.18 6.19
CA HIS A 91 9.42 13.16 5.37
C HIS A 91 8.46 13.85 4.38
N MET A 92 7.65 13.08 3.64
CA MET A 92 6.67 13.63 2.69
C MET A 92 5.66 14.56 3.37
N ASN A 93 5.16 14.24 4.58
CA ASN A 93 4.27 15.14 5.32
C ASN A 93 4.96 16.43 5.80
N LYS A 94 6.27 16.36 6.09
CA LYS A 94 7.04 17.52 6.55
C LYS A 94 7.46 18.44 5.40
N THR A 95 7.84 17.89 4.25
CA THR A 95 8.53 18.62 3.18
C THR A 95 7.76 18.67 1.86
N GLY A 96 6.76 17.81 1.67
CA GLY A 96 6.12 17.58 0.37
C GLY A 96 7.00 16.84 -0.64
N GLN A 97 8.19 16.37 -0.24
CA GLN A 97 9.18 15.76 -1.13
C GLN A 97 9.42 14.29 -0.77
N TRP A 98 9.99 13.53 -1.71
CA TRP A 98 10.51 12.20 -1.44
C TRP A 98 11.86 12.30 -0.73
N ARG A 99 12.22 11.30 0.08
CA ARG A 99 13.57 11.28 0.71
C ARG A 99 14.71 11.17 -0.30
N TYR A 100 14.44 10.57 -1.47
CA TYR A 100 15.39 10.33 -2.55
C TYR A 100 14.75 10.68 -3.89
N THR A 101 15.56 10.74 -4.95
CA THR A 101 15.11 11.08 -6.31
C THR A 101 13.91 10.20 -6.72
N PRO A 102 12.71 10.78 -6.92
CA PRO A 102 11.56 10.03 -7.39
C PRO A 102 11.64 9.79 -8.90
N PRO A 103 10.93 8.78 -9.44
CA PRO A 103 10.78 8.59 -10.87
C PRO A 103 9.78 9.61 -11.45
N THR A 104 10.20 10.87 -11.59
CA THR A 104 9.33 12.02 -11.90
C THR A 104 8.44 11.81 -13.13
N HIS A 105 8.98 11.27 -14.21
CA HIS A 105 8.21 10.97 -15.43
C HIS A 105 7.12 9.91 -15.20
N VAL A 106 7.40 8.91 -14.35
CA VAL A 106 6.42 7.86 -13.99
C VAL A 106 5.34 8.45 -13.10
N VAL A 107 5.69 9.34 -12.17
CA VAL A 107 4.70 10.05 -11.34
C VAL A 107 3.79 10.94 -12.19
N ALA A 108 4.35 11.65 -13.17
CA ALA A 108 3.55 12.44 -14.10
C ALA A 108 2.60 11.56 -14.93
N ALA A 109 3.08 10.43 -15.44
CA ALA A 109 2.24 9.47 -16.17
C ALA A 109 1.12 8.88 -15.29
N PHE A 110 1.36 8.67 -14.00
CA PHE A 110 0.35 8.16 -13.06
C PHE A 110 -0.76 9.18 -12.75
N LEU A 111 -0.53 10.47 -12.95
CA LEU A 111 -1.58 11.49 -12.80
C LEU A 111 -2.56 11.51 -13.99
N GLU A 112 -2.13 11.02 -15.16
CA GLU A 112 -2.94 10.94 -16.39
C GLU A 112 -3.68 9.62 -16.53
N ALA A 113 -3.35 8.64 -15.68
CA ALA A 113 -3.93 7.29 -15.69
C ALA A 113 -5.26 7.26 -14.91
#